data_AF-A0A3M7AGE4-F1
#
_entry.id   AF-A0A3M7AGE4-F1
#
_cell.length_a   1.000
_cell.length_b   1.000
_cell.length_c   1.000
_cell.angle_alpha   90.00
_cell.angle_beta   90.00
_cell.angle_gamma   90.00
#
_symmetry.space_group_name_H-M   'P 1'
#
loop_
_entity.id
_entity.type
_entity.pdbx_description
1 polymer ?
#
loop_
_entity_poly.entity_id
_entity_poly.type
_entity_poly.pdbx_seq_one_letter_code
_entity_poly.pdbx_strand_id
1 'polypeptide(L)'
;QDVNAAKKGKTSSPAPKAVNGAAAGRDATSSPAPGAGKADSAKQEGKRKSTVAPEKRNVKTDEVNTDVTGNQARDGCVALIYNGLAFCAEEPPQDVLNISRSVELAAYEHFNQDTSQAYKQKMRSLFQNLKMKGNEDLRKGVLTGEITPKKFVTMTSDELKSAEKRAQDAALEKENMSKSMAAQEEKAISTTMTCGKCRQSRVAYTQAQTRSADEPMTTFCECTNCGNRWKFS
;
A
#
# COMPACT_ATOMS: atom_id res chain seq x y z
N GLN A 1 18.48 58.61 -2.74
CA GLN A 1 18.10 58.28 -1.35
C GLN A 1 18.80 56.98 -0.98
N ASP A 2 20.03 57.17 -0.53
CA ASP A 2 20.77 56.53 0.58
C ASP A 2 20.32 55.14 1.07
N VAL A 3 21.13 54.07 1.00
CA VAL A 3 22.33 53.66 1.78
C VAL A 3 22.13 53.40 3.29
N ASN A 4 22.30 52.14 3.71
CA ASN A 4 22.97 51.67 4.95
C ASN A 4 22.85 50.12 5.00
N ALA A 5 23.87 49.25 4.95
CA ALA A 5 25.22 49.14 5.54
C ALA A 5 25.28 48.52 6.96
N ALA A 6 26.16 47.51 7.10
CA ALA A 6 26.75 46.89 8.30
C ALA A 6 25.89 45.88 9.09
N LYS A 7 26.38 44.77 9.66
CA LYS A 7 27.75 44.40 10.10
C LYS A 7 27.87 42.87 10.37
N LYS A 8 29.11 42.37 10.26
CA LYS A 8 29.61 41.00 10.54
C LYS A 8 29.54 40.59 12.03
N GLY A 9 29.51 39.28 12.30
CA GLY A 9 29.92 38.67 13.57
C GLY A 9 30.19 37.16 13.45
N LYS A 10 31.46 36.75 13.61
CA LYS A 10 31.99 35.36 13.67
C LYS A 10 32.52 35.12 15.09
N THR A 11 32.20 33.99 15.71
CA THR A 11 32.94 33.28 16.80
C THR A 11 32.21 31.92 17.00
N SER A 12 32.71 30.70 16.77
CA SER A 12 33.94 29.96 17.11
C SER A 12 34.10 29.68 18.62
N SER A 13 33.60 28.53 19.07
CA SER A 13 33.85 27.93 20.39
C SER A 13 34.96 26.85 20.32
N PRO A 14 35.72 26.61 21.41
CA PRO A 14 36.98 25.87 21.37
C PRO A 14 36.89 24.41 21.84
N ALA A 15 37.81 23.58 21.36
CA ALA A 15 38.12 22.24 21.85
C ALA A 15 39.34 22.26 22.81
N PRO A 16 39.41 21.40 23.84
CA PRO A 16 40.61 21.27 24.67
C PRO A 16 41.59 20.22 24.11
N LYS A 17 42.88 20.56 24.15
CA LYS A 17 44.01 19.70 23.78
C LYS A 17 44.50 18.87 24.97
N ALA A 18 44.92 17.64 24.66
CA ALA A 18 45.71 16.75 25.49
C ALA A 18 47.14 17.27 25.74
N VAL A 19 47.69 16.93 26.90
CA VAL A 19 49.14 16.84 27.16
C VAL A 19 49.40 15.65 28.07
N ASN A 20 50.28 14.76 27.59
CA ASN A 20 50.89 13.66 28.33
C ASN A 20 52.08 14.18 29.14
N GLY A 21 52.30 13.61 30.33
CA GLY A 21 53.55 13.72 31.09
C GLY A 21 53.72 12.47 31.95
N ALA A 22 54.73 11.66 31.62
CA ALA A 22 55.06 10.38 32.24
C ALA A 22 55.94 10.54 33.49
N ALA A 23 55.78 9.66 34.48
CA ALA A 23 56.84 9.31 35.42
C ALA A 23 56.64 7.88 35.94
N ALA A 24 57.75 7.15 36.01
CA ALA A 24 57.85 5.71 36.20
C ALA A 24 57.72 5.27 37.67
N GLY A 25 57.19 4.06 37.88
CA GLY A 25 57.25 3.31 39.13
C GLY A 25 57.01 1.84 38.84
N ARG A 26 58.00 1.02 39.12
CA ARG A 26 58.14 -0.41 38.82
C ARG A 26 58.09 -1.13 40.15
N ASP A 27 57.28 -2.17 40.30
CA ASP A 27 57.59 -3.27 41.21
C ASP A 27 56.73 -4.51 40.89
N ALA A 28 57.36 -5.67 41.01
CA ALA A 28 56.87 -6.98 40.62
C ALA A 28 56.26 -7.72 41.83
N THR A 29 55.44 -8.76 41.58
CA THR A 29 55.49 -10.09 42.25
C THR A 29 54.11 -10.79 42.36
N SER A 30 54.08 -12.02 41.82
CA SER A 30 53.32 -13.23 42.20
C SER A 30 51.80 -13.38 42.02
N SER A 31 51.42 -14.44 41.30
CA SER A 31 50.12 -15.16 41.36
C SER A 31 50.03 -16.05 42.62
N PRO A 32 48.82 -16.49 43.09
CA PRO A 32 48.09 -17.63 42.51
C PRO A 32 46.53 -17.53 42.53
N ALA A 33 45.86 -18.46 41.82
CA ALA A 33 44.39 -18.65 41.63
C ALA A 33 43.67 -19.21 42.90
N PRO A 34 42.37 -19.65 42.89
CA PRO A 34 41.27 -19.60 41.91
C PRO A 34 39.89 -19.17 42.51
N GLY A 35 38.92 -18.79 41.66
CA GLY A 35 37.54 -18.54 42.09
C GLY A 35 36.55 -18.66 40.93
N ALA A 36 35.64 -19.62 41.05
CA ALA A 36 34.74 -20.10 40.01
C ALA A 36 33.76 -19.04 39.47
N GLY A 37 33.58 -19.02 38.16
CA GLY A 37 32.53 -18.28 37.46
C GLY A 37 32.51 -18.67 35.99
N LYS A 38 31.92 -19.84 35.69
CA LYS A 38 31.69 -20.34 34.33
C LYS A 38 30.96 -19.26 33.50
N ALA A 39 31.61 -18.75 32.47
CA ALA A 39 30.92 -18.14 31.32
C ALA A 39 30.87 -19.19 30.22
N ASP A 40 29.80 -19.98 30.20
CA ASP A 40 29.38 -20.72 29.03
C ASP A 40 28.01 -20.18 28.63
N SER A 41 27.93 -19.62 27.43
CA SER A 41 26.70 -19.62 26.66
C SER A 41 27.08 -19.64 25.19
N ALA A 42 27.38 -20.86 24.77
CA ALA A 42 27.23 -21.28 23.40
C ALA A 42 25.81 -20.99 22.86
N LYS A 43 25.76 -20.61 21.58
CA LYS A 43 24.80 -21.07 20.57
C LYS A 43 23.41 -21.50 21.08
N GLN A 44 22.40 -20.66 20.82
CA GLN A 44 20.99 -21.09 20.83
C GLN A 44 20.26 -20.60 19.58
N GLU A 45 20.74 -21.04 18.41
CA GLU A 45 19.87 -21.29 17.26
C GLU A 45 19.12 -22.60 17.54
N GLY A 46 17.92 -22.51 18.10
CA GLY A 46 17.11 -23.69 18.37
C GLY A 46 16.03 -23.42 19.41
N LYS A 47 14.76 -23.45 18.96
CA LYS A 47 13.50 -23.24 19.70
C LYS A 47 13.12 -21.80 20.06
N ARG A 48 12.74 -21.02 19.05
CA ARG A 48 11.70 -19.96 19.16
C ARG A 48 10.54 -20.19 18.20
N LYS A 49 10.38 -21.45 17.76
CA LYS A 49 9.29 -21.87 16.90
C LYS A 49 8.13 -22.28 17.77
N SER A 50 6.96 -21.88 17.34
CA SER A 50 5.75 -22.03 18.09
C SER A 50 5.18 -23.46 17.86
N THR A 51 4.63 -24.09 18.91
CA THR A 51 4.32 -25.55 18.99
C THR A 51 3.25 -26.10 18.03
N VAL A 52 2.34 -25.27 17.53
CA VAL A 52 1.21 -25.62 16.65
C VAL A 52 1.53 -25.40 15.16
N ALA A 53 0.97 -26.26 14.29
CA ALA A 53 1.12 -26.18 12.84
C ALA A 53 0.70 -24.80 12.28
N PRO A 54 1.51 -24.19 11.41
CA PRO A 54 1.38 -22.79 10.99
C PRO A 54 0.02 -22.46 10.33
N GLU A 55 -0.62 -23.42 9.66
CA GLU A 55 -1.91 -23.21 9.00
C GLU A 55 -3.14 -23.17 9.93
N LYS A 56 -3.02 -23.58 11.21
CA LYS A 56 -4.16 -23.65 12.15
C LYS A 56 -4.01 -22.75 13.37
N ARG A 57 -2.97 -21.91 13.41
CA ARG A 57 -2.69 -21.01 14.53
C ARG A 57 -3.74 -19.92 14.65
N ASN A 58 -4.28 -19.79 15.85
CA ASN A 58 -5.26 -18.79 16.25
C ASN A 58 -5.07 -18.43 17.74
N VAL A 59 -5.75 -17.37 18.20
CA VAL A 59 -5.73 -16.89 19.60
C VAL A 59 -6.10 -18.02 20.58
N LYS A 60 -6.98 -18.94 20.20
CA LYS A 60 -7.42 -20.06 21.06
C LYS A 60 -6.38 -21.17 21.16
N THR A 61 -5.58 -21.39 20.12
CA THR A 61 -4.53 -22.43 20.10
C THR A 61 -3.24 -21.97 20.76
N ASP A 62 -2.97 -20.67 20.78
CA ASP A 62 -1.79 -20.11 21.43
C ASP A 62 -2.08 -19.57 22.85
N GLU A 63 -3.33 -19.68 23.33
CA GLU A 63 -3.78 -19.25 24.67
C GLU A 63 -3.31 -17.84 25.06
N VAL A 64 -3.28 -16.93 24.08
CA VAL A 64 -2.78 -15.57 24.29
C VAL A 64 -3.89 -14.69 24.84
N ASN A 65 -3.59 -14.00 25.95
CA ASN A 65 -4.51 -13.02 26.51
C ASN A 65 -4.51 -11.75 25.63
N THR A 66 -5.65 -11.47 25.01
CA THR A 66 -5.87 -10.30 24.14
C THR A 66 -6.57 -9.14 24.86
N ASP A 67 -6.86 -9.28 26.15
CA ASP A 67 -7.58 -8.30 26.98
C ASP A 67 -6.61 -7.23 27.50
N VAL A 68 -6.02 -6.46 26.58
CA VAL A 68 -4.93 -5.52 26.89
C VAL A 68 -5.46 -4.10 27.11
N THR A 69 -6.65 -3.79 26.58
CA THR A 69 -7.17 -2.42 26.51
C THR A 69 -8.36 -2.18 27.43
N GLY A 70 -9.00 -3.24 27.95
CA GLY A 70 -10.17 -3.16 28.81
C GLY A 70 -11.45 -2.76 28.09
N ASN A 71 -11.44 -2.73 26.76
CA ASN A 71 -12.59 -2.47 25.91
C ASN A 71 -12.77 -3.65 24.95
N GLN A 72 -13.84 -4.40 25.14
CA GLN A 72 -14.13 -5.64 24.41
C GLN A 72 -14.09 -5.46 22.88
N ALA A 73 -14.45 -4.29 22.36
CA ALA A 73 -14.38 -4.03 20.93
C ALA A 73 -12.94 -3.83 20.42
N ARG A 74 -12.05 -3.24 21.21
CA ARG A 74 -10.62 -3.08 20.88
C ARG A 74 -9.88 -4.40 21.06
N ASP A 75 -10.12 -5.08 22.17
CA ASP A 75 -9.53 -6.40 22.47
C ASP A 75 -9.95 -7.44 21.43
N GLY A 76 -11.22 -7.40 20.97
CA GLY A 76 -11.70 -8.21 19.85
C GLY A 76 -11.01 -7.90 18.52
N CYS A 77 -10.60 -6.65 18.29
CA CYS A 77 -9.84 -6.26 17.10
C CYS A 77 -8.36 -6.70 17.18
N VAL A 78 -7.73 -6.62 18.36
CA VAL A 78 -6.39 -7.18 18.61
C VAL A 78 -6.40 -8.68 18.33
N ALA A 79 -7.39 -9.41 18.86
CA ALA A 79 -7.55 -10.83 18.61
C ALA A 79 -7.74 -11.13 17.11
N LEU A 80 -8.50 -10.29 16.39
CA LEU A 80 -8.70 -10.40 14.95
C LEU A 80 -7.39 -10.29 14.18
N ILE A 81 -6.59 -9.26 14.46
CA ILE A 81 -5.29 -9.05 13.81
C ILE A 81 -4.30 -10.15 14.17
N TYR A 82 -4.26 -10.58 15.45
CA TYR A 82 -3.43 -11.71 15.88
C TYR A 82 -3.76 -12.96 15.06
N ASN A 83 -5.03 -13.30 14.90
CA ASN A 83 -5.43 -14.45 14.08
C ASN A 83 -4.98 -14.34 12.62
N GLY A 84 -4.94 -13.12 12.06
CA GLY A 84 -4.48 -12.88 10.68
C GLY A 84 -2.97 -13.00 10.53
N LEU A 85 -2.21 -12.53 11.53
CA LEU A 85 -0.75 -12.60 11.54
C LEU A 85 -0.22 -13.97 11.96
N ALA A 86 -0.91 -14.68 12.87
CA ALA A 86 -0.55 -16.02 13.32
C ALA A 86 -0.78 -17.07 12.22
N PHE A 87 -1.74 -16.83 11.32
CA PHE A 87 -1.96 -17.69 10.17
C PHE A 87 -0.67 -17.79 9.34
N CYS A 88 -0.20 -19.00 9.08
CA CYS A 88 1.09 -19.37 8.48
C CYS A 88 2.37 -18.73 9.06
N ALA A 89 2.34 -18.08 10.23
CA ALA A 89 3.56 -17.60 10.89
C ALA A 89 4.16 -18.67 11.81
N GLU A 90 5.48 -18.78 11.82
CA GLU A 90 6.24 -19.69 12.70
C GLU A 90 6.87 -18.96 13.91
N GLU A 91 6.74 -17.64 13.94
CA GLU A 91 7.26 -16.73 14.96
C GLU A 91 6.64 -16.96 16.35
N PRO A 92 7.30 -16.50 17.43
CA PRO A 92 6.80 -16.67 18.78
C PRO A 92 5.50 -15.87 19.03
N PRO A 93 4.53 -16.41 19.81
CA PRO A 93 3.25 -15.78 20.07
C PRO A 93 3.33 -14.35 20.65
N GLN A 94 4.35 -14.08 21.46
CA GLN A 94 4.54 -12.78 22.11
C GLN A 94 4.84 -11.65 21.09
N ASP A 95 5.65 -11.93 20.07
CA ASP A 95 6.03 -10.94 19.06
C ASP A 95 4.84 -10.61 18.15
N VAL A 96 4.06 -11.63 17.78
CA VAL A 96 2.81 -11.46 17.02
C VAL A 96 1.80 -10.63 17.81
N LEU A 97 1.69 -10.83 19.13
CA LEU A 97 0.80 -10.03 19.99
C LEU A 97 1.26 -8.56 20.07
N ASN A 98 2.56 -8.31 20.25
CA ASN A 98 3.11 -6.96 20.32
C ASN A 98 2.82 -6.17 19.04
N ILE A 99 3.01 -6.79 17.88
CA ILE A 99 2.72 -6.17 16.59
C ILE A 99 1.21 -5.96 16.42
N SER A 100 0.38 -6.95 16.78
CA SER A 100 -1.08 -6.82 16.75
C SER A 100 -1.57 -5.64 17.60
N ARG A 101 -0.99 -5.44 18.78
CA ARG A 101 -1.25 -4.28 19.64
C ARG A 101 -0.83 -2.97 18.97
N SER A 102 0.35 -2.94 18.36
CA SER A 102 0.84 -1.74 17.67
C SER A 102 -0.04 -1.33 16.48
N VAL A 103 -0.58 -2.30 15.74
CA VAL A 103 -1.52 -2.09 14.63
C VAL A 103 -2.86 -1.58 15.16
N GLU A 104 -3.35 -2.14 16.26
CA GLU A 104 -4.57 -1.66 16.90
C GLU A 104 -4.46 -0.21 17.37
N LEU A 105 -3.36 0.14 18.04
CA LEU A 105 -3.11 1.51 18.50
C LEU A 105 -3.03 2.48 17.32
N ALA A 106 -2.32 2.10 16.25
CA ALA A 106 -2.24 2.90 15.03
C ALA A 106 -3.61 3.11 14.37
N ALA A 107 -4.48 2.09 14.39
CA ALA A 107 -5.85 2.21 13.89
C ALA A 107 -6.71 3.10 14.77
N TYR A 108 -6.58 2.97 16.09
CA TYR A 108 -7.30 3.80 17.04
C TYR A 108 -6.92 5.28 16.91
N GLU A 109 -5.63 5.59 16.72
CA GLU A 109 -5.16 6.95 16.42
C GLU A 109 -5.75 7.48 15.10
N HIS A 110 -5.76 6.66 14.04
CA HIS A 110 -6.26 7.06 12.72
C HIS A 110 -7.78 7.38 12.71
N PHE A 111 -8.56 6.71 13.56
CA PHE A 111 -10.01 6.93 13.68
C PHE A 111 -10.39 7.88 14.83
N ASN A 112 -9.49 8.79 15.24
CA ASN A 112 -9.72 9.77 16.30
C ASN A 112 -10.21 9.15 17.61
N GLN A 113 -9.67 7.99 17.98
CA GLN A 113 -9.99 7.30 19.23
C GLN A 113 -11.45 6.84 19.34
N ASP A 114 -12.15 6.73 18.21
CA ASP A 114 -13.52 6.24 18.17
C ASP A 114 -13.55 4.74 17.86
N THR A 115 -14.41 4.00 18.56
CA THR A 115 -14.66 2.57 18.33
C THR A 115 -15.85 2.36 17.38
N SER A 116 -15.97 3.26 16.41
CA SER A 116 -17.06 3.30 15.44
C SER A 116 -17.10 2.07 14.55
N GLN A 117 -18.21 1.92 13.82
CA GLN A 117 -18.34 0.86 12.82
C GLN A 117 -17.29 0.96 11.71
N ALA A 118 -16.83 2.17 11.37
CA ALA A 118 -15.77 2.38 10.39
C ALA A 118 -14.43 1.77 10.85
N TYR A 119 -14.06 1.97 12.13
CA TYR A 119 -12.90 1.32 12.74
C TYR A 119 -13.00 -0.21 12.66
N LYS A 120 -14.14 -0.77 13.10
CA LYS A 120 -14.36 -2.23 13.07
C LYS A 120 -14.36 -2.79 11.64
N GLN A 121 -14.86 -2.05 10.66
CA GLN A 121 -14.85 -2.44 9.26
C GLN A 121 -13.43 -2.44 8.69
N LYS A 122 -12.62 -1.43 9.03
CA LYS A 122 -11.21 -1.37 8.62
C LYS A 122 -10.40 -2.51 9.23
N MET A 123 -10.55 -2.80 10.53
CA MET A 123 -9.86 -3.93 11.19
C MET A 123 -10.22 -5.27 10.56
N ARG A 124 -11.50 -5.51 10.24
CA ARG A 124 -11.93 -6.72 9.50
C ARG A 124 -11.33 -6.81 8.10
N SER A 125 -11.24 -5.68 7.38
CA SER A 125 -10.61 -5.62 6.06
C SER A 125 -9.11 -5.94 6.12
N LEU A 126 -8.39 -5.36 7.08
CA LEU A 126 -6.96 -5.66 7.29
C LEU A 126 -6.74 -7.14 7.60
N PHE A 127 -7.53 -7.72 8.50
CA PHE A 127 -7.49 -9.15 8.79
C PHE A 127 -7.72 -10.02 7.55
N GLN A 128 -8.74 -9.71 6.74
CA GLN A 128 -9.05 -10.52 5.56
C GLN A 128 -7.89 -10.53 4.57
N ASN A 129 -7.21 -9.40 4.38
CA ASN A 129 -6.01 -9.30 3.54
C ASN A 129 -4.84 -10.11 4.13
N LEU A 130 -4.63 -10.06 5.45
CA LEU A 130 -3.60 -10.84 6.14
C LEU A 130 -3.87 -12.35 6.10
N LYS A 131 -5.14 -12.79 6.09
CA LYS A 131 -5.52 -14.21 6.05
C LYS A 131 -5.41 -14.85 4.65
N MET A 132 -5.24 -14.05 3.59
CA MET A 132 -5.08 -14.60 2.24
C MET A 132 -3.77 -15.39 2.11
N LYS A 133 -3.85 -16.65 1.66
CA LYS A 133 -2.67 -17.51 1.45
C LYS A 133 -1.70 -16.94 0.41
N GLY A 134 -2.23 -16.30 -0.64
CA GLY A 134 -1.43 -15.68 -1.70
C GLY A 134 -0.81 -14.33 -1.35
N ASN A 135 -0.91 -13.88 -0.10
CA ASN A 135 -0.38 -12.59 0.36
C ASN A 135 0.55 -12.76 1.57
N GLU A 136 1.45 -13.74 1.47
CA GLU A 136 2.42 -14.04 2.53
C GLU A 136 3.45 -12.90 2.70
N ASP A 137 3.83 -12.24 1.61
CA ASP A 137 4.80 -11.13 1.65
C ASP A 137 4.31 -9.97 2.51
N LEU A 138 3.02 -9.62 2.42
CA LEU A 138 2.43 -8.60 3.28
C LEU A 138 2.50 -9.01 4.77
N ARG A 139 2.25 -10.29 5.07
CA ARG A 139 2.30 -10.80 6.44
C ARG A 139 3.72 -10.76 6.99
N LYS A 140 4.69 -11.23 6.20
CA LYS A 140 6.10 -11.16 6.54
C LYS A 140 6.55 -9.71 6.73
N GLY A 141 6.21 -8.80 5.83
CA GLY A 141 6.58 -7.39 5.92
C GLY A 141 6.02 -6.67 7.16
N VAL A 142 4.81 -7.02 7.60
CA VAL A 142 4.23 -6.49 8.86
C VAL A 142 4.92 -7.12 10.08
N LEU A 143 5.29 -8.40 10.02
CA LEU A 143 5.92 -9.14 11.12
C LEU A 143 7.40 -8.76 11.31
N THR A 144 8.13 -8.52 10.24
CA THR A 144 9.53 -8.05 10.25
C THR A 144 9.65 -6.56 10.51
N GLY A 145 8.55 -5.81 10.42
CA GLY A 145 8.51 -4.37 10.62
C GLY A 145 8.93 -3.53 9.40
N GLU A 146 9.08 -4.14 8.21
CA GLU A 146 9.28 -3.42 6.95
C GLU A 146 8.10 -2.47 6.67
N ILE A 147 6.88 -2.92 6.99
CA ILE A 147 5.68 -2.11 6.90
C ILE A 147 5.33 -1.61 8.30
N THR A 148 5.45 -0.29 8.50
CA THR A 148 5.08 0.32 9.77
C THR A 148 3.57 0.15 10.05
N PRO A 149 3.15 -0.05 11.32
CA PRO A 149 1.73 -0.21 11.67
C PRO A 149 0.85 0.96 11.20
N LYS A 150 1.38 2.19 11.25
CA LYS A 150 0.69 3.40 10.76
C LYS A 150 0.49 3.37 9.24
N LYS A 151 1.51 2.95 8.48
CA LYS A 151 1.36 2.77 7.03
C LYS A 151 0.37 1.66 6.73
N PHE A 152 0.44 0.53 7.43
CA PHE A 152 -0.45 -0.60 7.23
C PHE A 152 -1.95 -0.23 7.36
N VAL A 153 -2.32 0.61 8.34
CA VAL A 153 -3.71 1.06 8.49
C VAL A 153 -4.12 2.07 7.41
N THR A 154 -3.21 2.95 6.99
CA THR A 154 -3.51 4.00 6.00
C THR A 154 -3.52 3.48 4.56
N MET A 155 -2.92 2.32 4.28
CA MET A 155 -2.91 1.72 2.95
C MET A 155 -4.32 1.46 2.41
N THR A 156 -4.45 1.63 1.10
CA THR A 156 -5.70 1.39 0.38
C THR A 156 -5.95 -0.10 0.19
N SER A 157 -7.20 -0.47 -0.11
CA SER A 157 -7.56 -1.87 -0.37
C SER A 157 -6.71 -2.49 -1.49
N ASP A 158 -6.38 -1.70 -2.53
CA ASP A 158 -5.60 -2.18 -3.67
C ASP A 158 -4.11 -2.32 -3.36
N GLU A 159 -3.57 -1.46 -2.50
CA GLU A 159 -2.20 -1.59 -2.00
C GLU A 159 -2.03 -2.80 -1.07
N LEU A 160 -3.09 -3.24 -0.40
CA LEU A 160 -3.08 -4.41 0.49
C LEU A 160 -3.26 -5.75 -0.25
N LYS A 161 -3.67 -5.75 -1.52
CA LYS A 161 -3.78 -6.98 -2.33
C LYS A 161 -2.41 -7.54 -2.69
N SER A 162 -2.34 -8.84 -2.98
CA SER A 162 -1.14 -9.46 -3.55
C SER A 162 -0.78 -8.81 -4.89
N ALA A 163 0.51 -8.80 -5.23
CA ALA A 163 1.00 -8.19 -6.46
C ALA A 163 0.29 -8.76 -7.70
N GLU A 164 0.05 -10.07 -7.71
CA GLU A 164 -0.66 -10.75 -8.79
C GLU A 164 -2.11 -10.29 -8.90
N LYS A 165 -2.84 -10.20 -7.79
CA LYS A 165 -4.24 -9.76 -7.80
C LYS A 165 -4.38 -8.30 -8.18
N ARG A 166 -3.45 -7.44 -7.74
CA ARG A 166 -3.40 -6.04 -8.17
C ARG A 166 -3.18 -5.94 -9.69
N ALA A 167 -2.31 -6.77 -10.25
CA ALA A 167 -2.08 -6.81 -11.69
C ALA A 167 -3.31 -7.32 -12.46
N GLN A 168 -3.98 -8.36 -11.95
CA GLN A 168 -5.22 -8.89 -12.55
C GLN A 168 -6.35 -7.85 -12.52
N ASP A 169 -6.57 -7.18 -11.39
CA ASP A 169 -7.59 -6.14 -11.26
C ASP A 169 -7.29 -4.95 -12.18
N ALA A 170 -6.02 -4.52 -12.28
CA ALA A 170 -5.61 -3.45 -13.19
C ALA A 170 -5.79 -3.83 -14.68
N ALA A 171 -5.54 -5.09 -15.04
CA ALA A 171 -5.78 -5.61 -16.38
C ALA A 171 -7.28 -5.64 -16.70
N LEU A 172 -8.10 -6.11 -15.75
CA LEU A 172 -9.55 -6.14 -15.90
C LEU A 172 -10.15 -4.73 -15.98
N GLU A 173 -9.65 -3.78 -15.19
CA GLU A 173 -10.07 -2.38 -15.26
C GLU A 173 -9.73 -1.77 -16.62
N LYS A 174 -8.52 -2.02 -17.14
CA LYS A 174 -8.12 -1.59 -18.48
C LYS A 174 -8.98 -2.22 -19.57
N GLU A 175 -9.29 -3.51 -19.46
CA GLU A 175 -10.16 -4.21 -20.40
C GLU A 175 -11.59 -3.66 -20.35
N ASN A 176 -12.12 -3.42 -19.14
CA ASN A 176 -13.45 -2.87 -18.94
C ASN A 176 -13.54 -1.43 -19.48
N MET A 177 -12.49 -0.63 -19.28
CA MET A 177 -12.36 0.70 -19.88
C MET A 177 -12.35 0.59 -21.41
N SER A 178 -11.59 -0.34 -21.98
CA SER A 178 -11.55 -0.55 -23.44
C SER A 178 -12.89 -1.02 -24.01
N LYS A 179 -13.61 -1.91 -23.31
CA LYS A 179 -14.92 -2.42 -23.74
C LYS A 179 -16.03 -1.38 -23.61
N SER A 180 -15.92 -0.48 -22.64
CA SER A 180 -16.90 0.59 -22.42
C SER A 180 -16.77 1.73 -23.44
N MET A 181 -15.60 1.90 -24.06
CA MET A 181 -15.45 2.81 -25.19
C MET A 181 -16.23 2.24 -26.37
N ALA A 182 -17.36 2.86 -26.69
CA ALA A 182 -18.17 2.47 -27.84
C ALA A 182 -17.28 2.47 -29.09
N ALA A 183 -17.35 1.38 -29.87
CA ALA A 183 -16.69 1.33 -31.16
C ALA A 183 -17.19 2.51 -32.00
N GLN A 184 -16.29 3.43 -32.33
CA GLN A 184 -16.61 4.52 -33.24
C GLN A 184 -16.86 3.88 -34.61
N GLU A 185 -18.09 3.97 -35.13
CA GLU A 185 -18.37 3.52 -36.49
C GLU A 185 -17.44 4.26 -37.46
N GLU A 186 -16.58 3.49 -38.13
CA GLU A 186 -15.73 4.00 -39.21
C GLU A 186 -16.63 4.31 -40.41
N LYS A 187 -17.16 5.52 -40.45
CA LYS A 187 -17.88 6.02 -41.63
C LYS A 187 -16.87 6.32 -42.74
N ALA A 188 -17.11 5.80 -43.94
CA ALA A 188 -16.31 6.15 -45.11
C ALA A 188 -16.40 7.65 -45.38
N ILE A 189 -15.26 8.36 -45.27
CA ILE A 189 -15.18 9.81 -45.46
C ILE A 189 -14.85 10.09 -46.93
N SER A 190 -15.74 10.81 -47.61
CA SER A 190 -15.51 11.30 -48.97
C SER A 190 -14.90 12.69 -48.95
N THR A 191 -13.89 12.90 -49.80
CA THR A 191 -13.25 14.22 -50.04
C THR A 191 -13.94 14.99 -51.17
N THR A 192 -14.83 14.36 -51.94
CA THR A 192 -15.53 14.98 -53.07
C THR A 192 -16.61 15.96 -52.62
N MET A 193 -17.16 15.76 -51.41
CA MET A 193 -18.25 16.55 -50.86
C MET A 193 -17.70 17.56 -49.84
N THR A 194 -18.08 18.84 -49.95
CA THR A 194 -17.67 19.90 -49.03
C THR A 194 -18.82 20.33 -48.13
N CYS A 195 -18.58 20.47 -46.83
CA CYS A 195 -19.59 20.93 -45.88
C CYS A 195 -19.91 22.42 -46.05
N GLY A 196 -21.18 22.80 -46.20
CA GLY A 196 -21.58 24.21 -46.31
C GLY A 196 -21.29 25.07 -45.07
N LYS A 197 -21.22 24.48 -43.86
CA LYS A 197 -21.04 25.21 -42.59
C LYS A 197 -19.57 25.45 -42.25
N CYS A 198 -18.73 24.42 -42.30
CA CYS A 198 -17.30 24.52 -41.93
C CYS A 198 -16.35 24.48 -43.12
N ARG A 199 -16.86 24.31 -44.35
CA ARG A 199 -16.10 24.26 -45.61
C ARG A 199 -15.01 23.19 -45.68
N GLN A 200 -15.05 22.19 -44.79
CA GLN A 200 -14.15 21.04 -44.87
C GLN A 200 -14.75 19.92 -45.72
N SER A 201 -13.89 19.19 -46.42
CA SER A 201 -14.22 18.04 -47.27
C SER A 201 -14.20 16.71 -46.48
N ARG A 202 -14.69 16.72 -45.25
CA ARG A 202 -14.76 15.52 -44.38
C ARG A 202 -16.21 15.08 -44.19
N VAL A 203 -16.81 14.54 -45.25
CA VAL A 203 -18.24 14.21 -45.28
C VAL A 203 -18.43 12.71 -45.46
N ALA A 204 -19.11 12.08 -44.51
CA ALA A 204 -19.62 10.73 -44.66
C ALA A 204 -20.97 10.77 -45.38
N TYR A 205 -21.20 9.85 -46.31
CA TYR A 205 -22.48 9.75 -47.01
C TYR A 205 -23.04 8.33 -47.00
N THR A 206 -24.36 8.22 -46.91
CA THR A 206 -25.09 6.97 -47.06
C THR A 206 -26.25 7.19 -48.02
N GLN A 207 -26.47 6.24 -48.92
CA GLN A 207 -27.58 6.30 -49.88
C GLN A 207 -28.70 5.38 -49.41
N ALA A 208 -29.91 5.90 -49.39
CA ALA A 208 -31.10 5.11 -49.10
C ALA A 208 -32.24 5.55 -50.02
N GLN A 209 -32.96 4.56 -50.57
CA GLN A 209 -34.19 4.82 -51.32
C GLN A 209 -35.29 5.15 -50.31
N THR A 210 -35.72 6.42 -50.28
CA THR A 210 -36.76 6.89 -49.34
C THR A 210 -38.06 7.26 -50.05
N ARG A 211 -38.09 7.13 -51.37
CA ARG A 211 -39.22 7.49 -52.23
C ARG A 211 -39.59 6.36 -53.19
N SER A 212 -40.60 6.57 -54.03
CA SER A 212 -41.08 5.57 -54.99
C SER A 212 -39.96 5.08 -55.91
N ALA A 213 -40.15 3.90 -56.51
CA ALA A 213 -39.15 3.26 -57.36
C ALA A 213 -38.76 4.10 -58.59
N ASP A 214 -39.62 5.04 -58.99
CA ASP A 214 -39.41 5.94 -60.13
C ASP A 214 -38.50 7.14 -59.83
N GLU A 215 -38.12 7.36 -58.56
CA GLU A 215 -37.24 8.45 -58.14
C GLU A 215 -35.85 7.91 -57.73
N PRO A 216 -34.76 8.67 -57.98
CA PRO A 216 -33.41 8.25 -57.64
C PRO A 216 -33.20 8.15 -56.11
N MET A 217 -32.17 7.39 -55.70
CA MET A 217 -31.83 7.23 -54.29
C MET A 217 -31.51 8.58 -53.63
N THR A 218 -31.98 8.77 -52.39
CA THR A 218 -31.63 9.94 -51.58
C THR A 218 -30.27 9.72 -50.92
N THR A 219 -29.36 10.66 -51.09
CA THR A 219 -28.05 10.65 -50.43
C THR A 219 -28.11 11.47 -49.15
N PHE A 220 -27.87 10.83 -48.00
CA PHE A 220 -27.71 11.48 -46.70
C PHE A 220 -26.24 11.78 -46.45
N CYS A 221 -25.92 13.03 -46.15
CA CYS A 221 -24.57 13.50 -45.89
C CYS A 221 -24.44 13.98 -44.44
N GLU A 222 -23.36 13.61 -43.78
CA GLU A 222 -22.99 14.05 -42.44
C GLU A 222 -21.53 14.53 -42.43
N CYS A 223 -21.30 15.77 -41.98
CA CYS A 223 -19.96 16.28 -41.79
C CYS A 223 -19.37 15.73 -40.49
N THR A 224 -18.27 14.99 -40.60
CA THR A 224 -17.56 14.39 -39.45
C THR A 224 -16.79 15.42 -38.61
N ASN A 225 -16.62 16.65 -39.09
CA ASN A 225 -15.95 17.72 -38.35
C ASN A 225 -16.91 18.60 -37.52
N CYS A 226 -18.04 19.03 -38.09
CA CYS A 226 -18.98 19.93 -37.39
C CYS A 226 -20.36 19.31 -37.09
N GLY A 227 -20.57 18.04 -37.44
CA GLY A 227 -21.83 17.32 -37.20
C GLY A 227 -23.01 17.78 -38.06
N ASN A 228 -22.80 18.68 -39.04
CA ASN A 228 -23.89 19.14 -39.90
C ASN A 228 -24.41 18.01 -40.79
N ARG A 229 -25.74 17.86 -40.88
CA ARG A 229 -26.41 16.81 -41.65
C ARG A 229 -27.31 17.42 -42.71
N TRP A 230 -27.29 16.89 -43.92
CA TRP A 230 -28.13 17.33 -45.03
C TRP A 230 -28.40 16.17 -46.00
N LYS A 231 -29.34 16.35 -46.94
CA LYS A 231 -29.70 15.33 -47.93
C LYS A 231 -29.82 15.91 -49.34
N PHE A 232 -29.56 15.08 -50.35
CA PHE A 232 -29.81 15.37 -51.76
C PHE A 232 -30.75 14.29 -52.34
N SER A 233 -31.78 14.72 -53.06
CA SER A 233 -32.75 13.87 -53.79
C SER A 233 -32.77 14.28 -55.25
#